data_AF-A0A091VCR2-F1
#
_entry.id   AF-A0A091VCR2-F1
#
_cell.length_a   1.000
_cell.length_b   1.000
_cell.length_c   1.000
_cell.angle_alpha   90.00
_cell.angle_beta   90.00
_cell.angle_gamma   90.00
#
_symmetry.space_group_name_H-M   'P 1'
#
loop_
_entity.id
_entity.type
_entity.pdbx_description
1 polymer ?
#
loop_
_entity_poly.entity_id
_entity_poly.type
_entity_poly.pdbx_seq_one_letter_code
_entity_poly.pdbx_strand_id
1 'polypeptide(L)'
;SCKYSHDIINGENKKVLKTHQLSGLDENELRVLLLQSDPFLLPDVCWYYNKKDGTCSQQNNCSKLHICQHFLRGECRFLPCKRSHNLLDAHSLRLLETEGIDVKIASNIQTICDHKHTEFNKELKKGKSVHNYKPRENMLKKPAATRSKEQKISLQTVDSSLHVPPSEVLFIRSSRAGPSSSVPGKSQDQLPTGAGGKDEDKKDDSSAKASKDEEEENCDEICLFYVWKYCKHKDKCRFVHYHLPYQWQVFNGVTWNDLPAMEEIEKAYCNPKNSSIADKNINFQTMTCSSSSLRRLSTPSSIAKPTFVLTTQWLWYWKNDLGQWTEYGGQGEGNSMNSPSSAVIENLYLADPDATISFQAGLYHYELSFKEMTQTNITFKTRRRVCRRPKFVSSEDVQKIKKGQRDSSIPDQTCPIHWDKSALPDLGYKAVEISSAAAEYNMIKRLFHQTMQSYSVIKIRRIQNPSLWKVFQWQKDQMKRENGGKEVTEKLLFHGTKISSMETICLHNFDWRICGSNGTNYGKGSYFARDASYSHAYCEPAVKTNMMFVARVLVGDYVKGNAAYVRPPIKSADGLRFYDSCVDNEFNPAIFVVFEKYQIYPEYIIDYKE
;
A
#
# COMPACT_ATOMS: atom_id res chain seq x y z
N SER A 1 32.33 -1.19 -0.78
CA SER A 1 31.41 -1.81 -1.75
C SER A 1 30.19 -2.36 -1.02
N CYS A 2 29.05 -2.47 -1.69
CA CYS A 2 27.89 -3.16 -1.10
C CYS A 2 28.14 -4.68 -1.04
N LYS A 3 27.49 -5.36 -0.10
CA LYS A 3 27.56 -6.83 0.05
C LYS A 3 26.48 -7.57 -0.75
N TYR A 4 25.55 -6.83 -1.35
CA TYR A 4 24.48 -7.31 -2.23
C TYR A 4 24.72 -6.81 -3.65
N SER A 5 24.23 -7.55 -4.64
CA SER A 5 24.34 -7.12 -6.04
C SER A 5 23.36 -5.98 -6.34
N HIS A 6 23.87 -4.92 -6.96
CA HIS A 6 23.07 -3.80 -7.47
C HIS A 6 22.66 -4.02 -8.94
N ASP A 7 23.18 -5.06 -9.60
CA ASP A 7 22.82 -5.44 -10.96
C ASP A 7 21.45 -6.12 -10.96
N ILE A 8 20.43 -5.48 -11.55
CA ILE A 8 19.07 -6.03 -11.69
C ILE A 8 18.98 -7.17 -12.73
N ILE A 9 20.00 -7.28 -13.59
CA ILE A 9 20.15 -8.25 -14.68
C ILE A 9 21.02 -9.45 -14.23
N ASN A 10 21.40 -9.53 -12.95
CA ASN A 10 22.15 -10.67 -12.39
C ASN A 10 21.33 -11.98 -12.35
N GLY A 11 22.00 -13.11 -12.12
CA GLY A 11 21.40 -14.46 -12.18
C GLY A 11 20.27 -14.75 -11.19
N GLU A 12 20.21 -14.10 -10.03
CA GLU A 12 19.09 -14.23 -9.07
C GLU A 12 17.99 -13.20 -9.38
N ASN A 13 18.35 -11.94 -9.62
CA ASN A 13 17.38 -10.88 -9.92
C ASN A 13 16.62 -11.18 -11.23
N LYS A 14 17.26 -11.79 -12.24
CA LYS A 14 16.59 -12.32 -13.45
C LYS A 14 15.53 -13.38 -13.15
N LYS A 15 15.72 -14.23 -12.12
CA LYS A 15 14.67 -15.20 -11.72
C LYS A 15 13.46 -14.45 -11.19
N VAL A 16 13.67 -13.46 -10.31
CA VAL A 16 12.60 -12.61 -9.77
C VAL A 16 11.85 -11.86 -10.89
N LEU A 17 12.56 -11.22 -11.81
CA LEU A 17 11.95 -10.57 -12.98
C LEU A 17 11.15 -11.56 -13.84
N LYS A 18 11.65 -12.78 -14.05
CA LYS A 18 10.96 -13.82 -14.83
C LYS A 18 9.73 -14.37 -14.11
N THR A 19 9.79 -14.58 -12.80
CA THR A 19 8.64 -14.99 -11.96
C THR A 19 7.51 -13.97 -12.03
N HIS A 20 7.83 -12.67 -12.06
CA HIS A 20 6.84 -11.60 -12.21
C HIS A 20 6.54 -11.22 -13.68
N GLN A 21 6.98 -12.01 -14.66
CA GLN A 21 6.82 -11.79 -16.10
C GLN A 21 7.45 -10.50 -16.66
N LEU A 22 8.22 -9.77 -15.85
CA LEU A 22 8.90 -8.52 -16.21
C LEU A 22 10.22 -8.73 -16.98
N SER A 23 10.66 -9.98 -17.19
CA SER A 23 11.94 -10.31 -17.82
C SER A 23 12.07 -9.94 -19.31
N GLY A 24 11.02 -9.43 -19.94
CA GLY A 24 11.06 -8.90 -21.32
C GLY A 24 11.35 -7.40 -21.42
N LEU A 25 11.46 -6.69 -20.29
CA LEU A 25 11.60 -5.24 -20.21
C LEU A 25 13.05 -4.81 -19.94
N ASP A 26 13.47 -3.68 -20.50
CA ASP A 26 14.77 -3.08 -20.20
C ASP A 26 14.80 -2.38 -18.82
N GLU A 27 15.99 -2.06 -18.30
CA GLU A 27 16.16 -1.43 -16.98
C GLU A 27 15.41 -0.09 -16.85
N ASN A 28 15.26 0.65 -17.94
CA ASN A 28 14.56 1.93 -17.99
C ASN A 28 13.04 1.70 -17.99
N GLU A 29 12.55 0.70 -18.71
CA GLU A 29 11.14 0.30 -18.72
C GLU A 29 10.69 -0.24 -17.36
N LEU A 30 11.51 -1.08 -16.73
CA LEU A 30 11.34 -1.52 -15.34
C LEU A 30 11.29 -0.33 -14.37
N ARG A 31 12.19 0.65 -14.55
CA ARG A 31 12.24 1.86 -13.73
C ARG A 31 11.03 2.77 -13.96
N VAL A 32 10.51 2.87 -15.19
CA VAL A 32 9.24 3.56 -15.48
C VAL A 32 8.06 2.86 -14.80
N LEU A 33 7.94 1.53 -14.87
CA LEU A 33 6.88 0.80 -14.16
C LEU A 33 6.96 0.98 -12.64
N LEU A 34 8.17 0.99 -12.08
CA LEU A 34 8.40 1.23 -10.66
C LEU A 34 7.97 2.66 -10.26
N LEU A 35 8.33 3.68 -11.04
CA LEU A 35 7.92 5.09 -10.86
C LEU A 35 6.42 5.33 -11.11
N GLN A 36 5.77 4.53 -11.95
CA GLN A 36 4.30 4.53 -12.11
C GLN A 36 3.60 3.94 -10.88
N SER A 37 4.20 2.90 -10.28
CA SER A 37 3.64 2.16 -9.15
C SER A 37 3.84 2.87 -7.82
N ASP A 38 5.01 3.50 -7.65
CA ASP A 38 5.35 4.34 -6.49
C ASP A 38 5.86 5.73 -6.92
N PRO A 39 4.95 6.73 -6.99
CA PRO A 39 5.31 8.11 -7.30
C PRO A 39 6.18 8.81 -6.24
N PHE A 40 6.45 8.20 -5.07
CA PHE A 40 7.39 8.75 -4.08
C PHE A 40 8.86 8.51 -4.45
N LEU A 41 9.12 7.75 -5.52
CA LEU A 41 10.46 7.57 -6.10
C LEU A 41 10.87 8.70 -7.06
N LEU A 42 10.00 9.69 -7.31
CA LEU A 42 10.35 10.96 -7.94
C LEU A 42 10.86 11.96 -6.88
N PRO A 43 11.84 12.83 -7.21
CA PRO A 43 12.27 13.88 -6.30
C PRO A 43 11.11 14.79 -5.88
N ASP A 44 11.02 15.07 -4.57
CA ASP A 44 9.95 15.84 -3.93
C ASP A 44 9.54 17.10 -4.72
N VAL A 45 8.23 17.30 -4.82
CA VAL A 45 7.64 18.51 -5.42
C VAL A 45 7.76 19.70 -4.46
N CYS A 46 8.23 20.84 -4.95
CA CYS A 46 8.39 22.05 -4.16
C CYS A 46 7.04 22.58 -3.64
N TRP A 47 6.90 22.59 -2.31
CA TRP A 47 5.73 23.10 -1.59
C TRP A 47 5.49 24.59 -1.85
N TYR A 48 6.53 25.42 -1.77
CA TYR A 48 6.42 26.87 -1.95
C TYR A 48 5.97 27.24 -3.38
N TYR A 49 6.43 26.49 -4.39
CA TYR A 49 5.96 26.61 -5.77
C TYR A 49 4.48 26.21 -5.91
N ASN A 50 4.03 25.16 -5.23
CA ASN A 50 2.64 24.68 -5.33
C ASN A 50 1.62 25.47 -4.50
N LYS A 51 2.06 26.26 -3.52
CA LYS A 51 1.21 27.21 -2.77
C LYS A 51 0.50 28.18 -3.72
N LYS A 52 -0.63 28.79 -3.28
CA LYS A 52 -1.42 29.74 -4.09
C LYS A 52 -0.58 30.85 -4.74
N ASP A 53 0.42 31.34 -4.00
CA ASP A 53 1.22 32.52 -4.36
C ASP A 53 2.31 32.18 -5.40
N GLY A 54 2.85 30.95 -5.37
CA GLY A 54 3.68 30.37 -6.43
C GLY A 54 5.15 30.75 -6.47
N THR A 55 5.60 31.62 -5.57
CA THR A 55 6.97 32.11 -5.54
C THR A 55 7.88 31.21 -4.70
N CYS A 56 8.66 30.37 -5.38
CA CYS A 56 9.83 29.75 -4.76
C CYS A 56 10.98 30.75 -4.73
N SER A 57 11.48 31.08 -3.53
CA SER A 57 12.59 32.03 -3.33
C SER A 57 13.92 31.54 -3.88
N GLN A 58 14.10 30.23 -4.06
CA GLN A 58 15.33 29.62 -4.59
C GLN A 58 15.35 29.51 -6.12
N GLN A 59 14.19 29.65 -6.79
CA GLN A 59 14.05 29.55 -8.26
C GLN A 59 14.87 28.38 -8.86
N ASN A 60 15.76 28.65 -9.81
CA ASN A 60 16.55 27.63 -10.50
C ASN A 60 17.52 26.84 -9.60
N ASN A 61 17.75 27.28 -8.36
CA ASN A 61 18.62 26.64 -7.37
C ASN A 61 17.84 25.82 -6.32
N CYS A 62 16.52 25.64 -6.48
CA CYS A 62 15.73 24.80 -5.58
C CYS A 62 16.05 23.31 -5.76
N SER A 63 16.19 22.55 -4.68
CA SER A 63 16.43 21.09 -4.72
C SER A 63 15.15 20.25 -4.80
N LYS A 64 14.07 20.81 -5.38
CA LYS A 64 12.70 20.27 -5.33
C LYS A 64 11.94 20.63 -6.62
N LEU A 65 11.20 19.69 -7.21
CA LEU A 65 10.57 19.85 -8.53
C LEU A 65 9.58 21.03 -8.58
N HIS A 66 9.70 21.89 -9.60
CA HIS A 66 8.78 23.00 -9.87
C HIS A 66 7.60 22.62 -10.77
N ILE A 67 7.01 21.46 -10.49
CA ILE A 67 5.86 20.90 -11.22
C ILE A 67 4.59 20.97 -10.37
N CYS A 68 3.42 20.96 -11.01
CA CYS A 68 2.12 20.84 -10.35
C CYS A 68 1.97 19.49 -9.63
N GLN A 69 1.85 19.50 -8.30
CA GLN A 69 1.69 18.29 -7.49
C GLN A 69 0.44 17.48 -7.89
N HIS A 70 -0.64 18.15 -8.32
CA HIS A 70 -1.85 17.48 -8.81
C HIS A 70 -1.67 16.89 -10.21
N PHE A 71 -0.76 17.39 -11.04
CA PHE A 71 -0.49 16.84 -12.38
C PHE A 71 0.25 15.51 -12.28
N LEU A 72 1.32 15.46 -11.47
CA LEU A 72 2.07 14.22 -11.23
C LEU A 72 1.20 13.12 -10.60
N ARG A 73 0.20 13.50 -9.80
CA ARG A 73 -0.81 12.59 -9.23
C ARG A 73 -1.95 12.22 -10.19
N GLY A 74 -2.01 12.81 -11.40
CA GLY A 74 -3.10 12.59 -12.37
C GLY A 74 -4.44 13.26 -12.03
N GLU A 75 -4.49 14.14 -11.03
CA GLU A 75 -5.71 14.75 -10.49
C GLU A 75 -5.85 16.26 -10.79
N CYS A 76 -5.03 16.84 -11.67
CA CYS A 76 -5.07 18.29 -11.95
C CYS A 76 -6.34 18.70 -12.70
N ARG A 77 -7.22 19.46 -12.02
CA ARG A 77 -8.54 19.93 -12.51
C ARG A 77 -8.52 21.32 -13.18
N PHE A 78 -7.33 21.93 -13.32
CA PHE A 78 -7.19 23.33 -13.71
C PHE A 78 -6.86 23.45 -15.21
N LEU A 79 -7.70 24.17 -15.94
CA LEU A 79 -7.56 24.44 -17.37
C LEU A 79 -7.78 25.95 -17.63
N PRO A 80 -6.74 26.74 -17.93
CA PRO A 80 -5.31 26.39 -17.81
C PRO A 80 -4.87 26.25 -16.34
N CYS A 81 -3.80 25.49 -16.10
CA CYS A 81 -3.17 25.41 -14.78
C CYS A 81 -2.18 26.57 -14.57
N LYS A 82 -1.98 27.00 -13.32
CA LYS A 82 -1.00 28.06 -12.94
C LYS A 82 0.38 27.51 -12.56
N ARG A 83 0.66 26.24 -12.83
CA ARG A 83 1.86 25.50 -12.41
C ARG A 83 2.38 24.70 -13.61
N SER A 84 3.71 24.56 -13.73
CA SER A 84 4.34 23.78 -14.79
C SER A 84 3.79 22.36 -14.77
N HIS A 85 3.48 21.84 -15.94
CA HIS A 85 3.20 20.42 -16.18
C HIS A 85 4.37 19.78 -16.95
N ASN A 86 5.51 20.46 -17.11
CA ASN A 86 6.61 20.02 -17.98
C ASN A 86 7.84 19.54 -17.17
N LEU A 87 7.93 18.24 -16.91
CA LEU A 87 9.09 17.58 -16.31
C LEU A 87 10.39 17.75 -17.13
N LEU A 88 10.27 18.04 -18.43
CA LEU A 88 11.39 18.32 -19.32
C LEU A 88 11.81 19.81 -19.30
N ASP A 89 11.28 20.62 -18.39
CA ASP A 89 11.82 21.96 -18.16
C ASP A 89 13.24 21.88 -17.56
N ALA A 90 14.09 22.85 -17.93
CA ALA A 90 15.54 22.77 -17.67
C ALA A 90 15.90 22.77 -16.18
N HIS A 91 14.97 23.03 -15.27
CA HIS A 91 15.17 22.90 -13.82
C HIS A 91 14.76 21.51 -13.33
N SER A 92 13.59 21.03 -13.74
CA SER A 92 13.06 19.72 -13.37
C SER A 92 13.93 18.59 -13.93
N LEU A 93 14.38 18.70 -15.18
CA LEU A 93 15.24 17.69 -15.81
C LEU A 93 16.57 17.50 -15.06
N ARG A 94 17.26 18.59 -14.66
CA ARG A 94 18.51 18.48 -13.88
C ARG A 94 18.32 17.78 -12.53
N LEU A 95 17.17 17.98 -11.89
CA LEU A 95 16.86 17.31 -10.62
C LEU A 95 16.58 15.82 -10.84
N LEU A 96 15.88 15.47 -11.93
CA LEU A 96 15.67 14.08 -12.33
C LEU A 96 17.00 13.38 -12.67
N GLU A 97 17.86 14.03 -13.47
CA GLU A 97 19.19 13.51 -13.85
C GLU A 97 20.10 13.30 -12.62
N THR A 98 19.99 14.17 -11.60
CA THR A 98 20.73 14.04 -10.34
C THR A 98 20.28 12.81 -9.52
N GLU A 99 19.00 12.45 -9.57
CA GLU A 99 18.46 11.20 -9.00
C GLU A 99 18.61 10.00 -9.98
N GLY A 100 19.38 10.16 -11.05
CA GLY A 100 19.66 9.13 -12.06
C GLY A 100 18.47 8.77 -12.96
N ILE A 101 17.51 9.68 -13.13
CA ILE A 101 16.40 9.58 -14.08
C ILE A 101 16.77 10.39 -15.33
N ASP A 102 17.11 9.70 -16.42
CA ASP A 102 17.54 10.36 -17.66
C ASP A 102 16.37 11.03 -18.43
N VAL A 103 16.72 11.78 -19.48
CA VAL A 103 15.75 12.49 -20.35
C VAL A 103 14.76 11.58 -21.08
N LYS A 104 15.12 10.33 -21.40
CA LYS A 104 14.23 9.35 -22.04
C LYS A 104 13.20 8.83 -21.03
N ILE A 105 13.64 8.49 -19.82
CA ILE A 105 12.75 8.11 -18.71
C ILE A 105 11.84 9.28 -18.33
N ALA A 106 12.39 10.50 -18.20
CA ALA A 106 11.61 11.70 -17.92
C ALA A 106 10.57 11.98 -19.00
N SER A 107 10.89 11.77 -20.29
CA SER A 107 9.96 11.93 -21.42
C SER A 107 8.83 10.88 -21.41
N ASN A 108 9.14 9.64 -21.04
CA ASN A 108 8.12 8.61 -20.81
C ASN A 108 7.16 9.03 -19.68
N ILE A 109 7.69 9.46 -18.52
CA ILE A 109 6.88 9.91 -17.38
C ILE A 109 6.03 11.15 -17.75
N GLN A 110 6.60 12.11 -18.48
CA GLN A 110 5.87 13.26 -19.02
C GLN A 110 4.67 12.81 -19.85
N THR A 111 4.90 11.92 -20.82
CA THR A 111 3.86 11.36 -21.70
C THR A 111 2.75 10.67 -20.92
N ILE A 112 3.11 9.88 -19.89
CA ILE A 112 2.16 9.20 -19.00
C ILE A 112 1.33 10.21 -18.19
N CYS A 113 1.95 11.26 -17.65
CA CYS A 113 1.26 12.30 -16.91
C CYS A 113 0.34 13.15 -17.80
N ASP A 114 0.76 13.50 -19.02
CA ASP A 114 -0.06 14.21 -20.01
C ASP A 114 -1.26 13.37 -20.46
N HIS A 115 -1.08 12.07 -20.69
CA HIS A 115 -2.19 11.18 -21.01
C HIS A 115 -3.20 11.10 -19.85
N LYS A 116 -2.72 10.84 -18.62
CA LYS A 116 -3.57 10.81 -17.41
C LYS A 116 -4.31 12.14 -17.20
N HIS A 117 -3.62 13.28 -17.35
CA HIS A 117 -4.21 14.61 -17.22
C HIS A 117 -5.24 14.90 -18.32
N THR A 118 -5.01 14.44 -19.55
CA THR A 118 -5.92 14.57 -20.68
C THR A 118 -7.20 13.77 -20.48
N GLU A 119 -7.11 12.48 -20.13
CA GLU A 119 -8.29 11.64 -19.87
C GLU A 119 -9.09 12.13 -18.67
N PHE A 120 -8.42 12.46 -17.57
CA PHE A 120 -9.06 13.04 -16.39
C PHE A 120 -9.85 14.32 -16.72
N ASN A 121 -9.33 15.18 -17.60
CA ASN A 121 -10.03 16.39 -18.03
C ASN A 121 -11.07 16.15 -19.14
N LYS A 122 -10.98 15.08 -19.93
CA LYS A 122 -12.08 14.63 -20.80
C LYS A 122 -13.28 14.19 -19.95
N GLU A 123 -13.08 13.37 -18.93
CA GLU A 123 -14.15 12.95 -18.00
C GLU A 123 -14.77 14.14 -17.25
N LEU A 124 -13.96 15.08 -16.75
CA LEU A 124 -14.44 16.32 -16.12
C LEU A 124 -15.22 17.27 -17.05
N LYS A 125 -15.08 17.12 -18.38
CA LYS A 125 -15.92 17.81 -19.37
C LYS A 125 -17.21 17.05 -19.65
N LYS A 126 -17.15 15.73 -19.84
CA LYS A 126 -18.35 14.86 -19.99
C LYS A 126 -19.33 15.05 -18.83
N GLY A 127 -18.83 15.07 -17.60
CA GLY A 127 -19.64 15.28 -16.38
C GLY A 127 -20.28 16.67 -16.20
N LYS A 128 -20.09 17.62 -17.12
CA LYS A 128 -20.63 18.99 -17.02
C LYS A 128 -21.76 19.31 -18.01
N SER A 129 -22.17 18.37 -18.87
CA SER A 129 -23.16 18.64 -19.91
C SER A 129 -24.63 18.56 -19.46
N VAL A 130 -24.91 18.20 -18.20
CA VAL A 130 -26.28 17.94 -17.70
C VAL A 130 -26.57 18.71 -16.40
N HIS A 131 -26.61 20.04 -16.50
CA HIS A 131 -27.63 20.93 -15.92
C HIS A 131 -27.26 22.38 -16.24
N ASN A 132 -28.26 23.23 -16.45
CA ASN A 132 -28.08 24.61 -16.91
C ASN A 132 -29.02 25.57 -16.14
N TYR A 133 -28.87 26.89 -16.34
CA TYR A 133 -29.57 28.01 -15.69
C TYR A 133 -29.13 28.34 -14.23
N LYS A 134 -29.10 29.62 -13.81
CA LYS A 134 -29.23 30.94 -14.52
C LYS A 134 -28.37 31.99 -13.79
N PRO A 135 -27.95 33.12 -14.41
CA PRO A 135 -27.10 34.10 -13.75
C PRO A 135 -27.91 35.07 -12.87
N ARG A 136 -27.22 35.81 -12.01
CA ARG A 136 -27.82 36.87 -11.16
C ARG A 136 -26.97 38.14 -11.24
N GLU A 137 -27.45 39.13 -11.98
CA GLU A 137 -26.86 40.47 -12.00
C GLU A 137 -27.26 41.24 -10.75
N ASN A 138 -26.30 41.88 -10.07
CA ASN A 138 -26.15 43.35 -10.09
C ASN A 138 -25.13 43.85 -9.06
N MET A 139 -24.20 44.71 -9.51
CA MET A 139 -24.00 46.10 -9.03
C MET A 139 -22.66 46.66 -9.52
N LEU A 140 -22.69 47.87 -10.09
CA LEU A 140 -21.50 48.55 -10.61
C LEU A 140 -20.67 49.19 -9.48
N LYS A 141 -19.35 49.01 -9.52
CA LYS A 141 -18.39 50.11 -9.25
C LYS A 141 -17.22 50.02 -10.25
N LYS A 142 -16.87 51.16 -10.86
CA LYS A 142 -15.78 51.29 -11.84
C LYS A 142 -14.41 51.31 -11.13
N PRO A 143 -13.35 50.73 -11.73
CA PRO A 143 -11.97 51.21 -11.52
C PRO A 143 -11.78 52.55 -12.23
N ALA A 144 -10.95 53.43 -11.67
CA ALA A 144 -10.47 54.64 -12.36
C ALA A 144 -9.32 54.30 -13.32
N ALA A 145 -9.09 55.13 -14.33
CA ALA A 145 -7.99 54.97 -15.27
C ALA A 145 -6.75 55.77 -14.84
N THR A 146 -5.57 55.18 -14.98
CA THR A 146 -4.29 55.89 -14.94
C THR A 146 -3.36 55.35 -16.01
N ARG A 147 -2.77 56.24 -16.83
CA ARG A 147 -1.58 55.94 -17.66
C ARG A 147 -0.39 55.64 -16.72
N SER A 148 0.72 55.01 -17.08
CA SER A 148 1.50 55.02 -18.33
C SER A 148 2.44 53.77 -18.34
N LYS A 149 3.29 53.47 -19.33
CA LYS A 149 3.70 54.15 -20.57
C LYS A 149 4.23 53.06 -21.53
N GLU A 150 4.10 53.24 -22.83
CA GLU A 150 4.75 52.35 -23.82
C GLU A 150 6.26 52.63 -23.93
N GLN A 151 7.02 51.63 -24.36
CA GLN A 151 8.19 51.87 -25.21
C GLN A 151 8.17 50.85 -26.36
N LYS A 152 8.24 51.39 -27.59
CA LYS A 152 8.12 50.64 -28.84
C LYS A 152 9.32 50.99 -29.72
N ILE A 153 10.03 49.97 -30.19
CA ILE A 153 10.99 50.07 -31.30
C ILE A 153 10.50 49.12 -32.39
N SER A 154 10.79 49.45 -33.64
CA SER A 154 10.21 48.89 -34.86
C SER A 154 11.32 48.65 -35.90
N LEU A 155 10.95 48.21 -37.11
CA LEU A 155 11.78 48.00 -38.31
C LEU A 155 12.56 46.66 -38.29
N GLN A 156 12.67 45.92 -39.39
CA GLN A 156 11.93 45.97 -40.67
C GLN A 156 12.00 44.62 -41.40
N THR A 157 11.09 44.37 -42.34
CA THR A 157 11.15 43.24 -43.28
C THR A 157 11.94 43.60 -44.55
N VAL A 158 12.78 42.68 -45.01
CA VAL A 158 13.22 42.58 -46.42
C VAL A 158 13.22 41.10 -46.81
N ASP A 159 12.92 40.80 -48.07
CA ASP A 159 12.66 39.47 -48.63
C ASP A 159 13.59 39.17 -49.83
N SER A 160 13.90 37.89 -50.08
CA SER A 160 14.23 37.32 -51.41
C SER A 160 14.70 35.85 -51.36
N SER A 161 13.98 34.97 -52.06
CA SER A 161 14.46 34.07 -53.15
C SER A 161 15.62 33.06 -52.92
N LEU A 162 15.66 31.85 -53.50
CA LEU A 162 14.74 31.10 -54.39
C LEU A 162 15.18 29.59 -54.51
N HIS A 163 14.33 28.78 -55.15
CA HIS A 163 14.64 27.52 -55.89
C HIS A 163 14.83 26.14 -55.20
N VAL A 164 14.36 25.14 -55.97
CA VAL A 164 14.35 23.66 -55.89
C VAL A 164 14.18 23.21 -57.36
N PRO A 165 14.96 22.27 -57.99
CA PRO A 165 14.74 20.80 -57.89
C PRO A 165 16.06 19.96 -58.08
N PRO A 166 16.11 18.74 -58.68
CA PRO A 166 15.82 17.46 -57.99
C PRO A 166 16.83 16.29 -58.27
N SER A 167 16.51 15.12 -57.67
CA SER A 167 16.70 13.74 -58.21
C SER A 167 18.03 12.96 -58.15
N GLU A 168 17.83 11.64 -57.95
CA GLU A 168 18.57 10.43 -58.41
C GLU A 168 19.94 9.97 -57.83
N VAL A 169 19.86 8.88 -57.05
CA VAL A 169 20.44 7.54 -57.31
C VAL A 169 21.89 7.43 -57.85
N LEU A 170 22.76 6.70 -57.13
CA LEU A 170 23.46 5.50 -57.66
C LEU A 170 24.15 4.62 -56.59
N PHE A 171 24.49 3.38 -56.99
CA PHE A 171 25.14 2.33 -56.19
C PHE A 171 26.67 2.49 -56.14
N ILE A 172 27.32 2.03 -55.04
CA ILE A 172 28.55 1.20 -55.08
C ILE A 172 28.40 0.03 -54.08
N ARG A 173 29.19 -1.05 -54.29
CA ARG A 173 29.06 -2.40 -53.70
C ARG A 173 30.46 -2.90 -53.27
N SER A 174 30.53 -3.98 -52.47
CA SER A 174 31.73 -4.83 -52.23
C SER A 174 32.88 -4.24 -51.35
N SER A 175 33.76 -5.04 -50.69
CA SER A 175 33.79 -6.51 -50.51
C SER A 175 34.73 -7.00 -49.36
N ARG A 176 34.41 -8.19 -48.82
CA ARG A 176 35.30 -9.29 -48.32
C ARG A 176 36.40 -9.05 -47.26
N ALA A 177 36.35 -9.88 -46.21
CA ALA A 177 37.40 -10.88 -45.90
C ALA A 177 36.80 -12.10 -45.13
N GLY A 178 37.45 -13.27 -45.20
CA GLY A 178 37.18 -14.48 -44.41
C GLY A 178 38.47 -14.93 -43.67
N PRO A 179 38.70 -16.24 -43.33
CA PRO A 179 38.00 -17.47 -43.77
C PRO A 179 37.76 -18.58 -42.69
N SER A 180 37.10 -19.70 -43.09
CA SER A 180 37.16 -21.09 -42.51
C SER A 180 36.84 -21.33 -41.01
N SER A 181 36.30 -22.45 -40.49
CA SER A 181 35.62 -23.69 -40.96
C SER A 181 35.07 -24.41 -39.69
N SER A 182 34.36 -25.56 -39.64
CA SER A 182 34.01 -26.66 -40.57
C SER A 182 32.64 -27.32 -40.17
N VAL A 183 32.26 -28.44 -40.81
CA VAL A 183 30.94 -29.14 -40.77
C VAL A 183 31.22 -30.67 -40.84
N PRO A 184 30.49 -31.64 -40.19
CA PRO A 184 29.09 -31.99 -40.56
C PRO A 184 28.10 -32.65 -39.55
N GLY A 185 26.80 -32.58 -39.95
CA GLY A 185 25.69 -33.53 -39.66
C GLY A 185 24.84 -33.27 -38.41
N LYS A 186 23.60 -33.76 -38.23
CA LYS A 186 22.49 -34.35 -39.06
C LYS A 186 21.18 -34.19 -38.23
N SER A 187 19.92 -34.30 -38.67
CA SER A 187 19.20 -34.57 -39.94
C SER A 187 17.85 -33.77 -39.91
N GLN A 188 16.97 -33.66 -40.92
CA GLN A 188 15.94 -34.61 -41.43
C GLN A 188 15.09 -35.32 -40.34
N ASP A 189 13.75 -35.40 -40.41
CA ASP A 189 12.80 -35.33 -41.55
C ASP A 189 11.53 -34.47 -41.25
N GLN A 190 11.10 -33.58 -42.17
CA GLN A 190 10.03 -33.70 -43.20
C GLN A 190 8.63 -33.18 -42.82
N LEU A 191 8.09 -32.34 -43.72
CA LEU A 191 6.70 -31.91 -43.82
C LEU A 191 6.32 -31.97 -45.32
N PRO A 192 5.27 -32.69 -45.75
CA PRO A 192 4.87 -32.72 -47.16
C PRO A 192 4.06 -31.49 -47.58
N THR A 193 4.35 -30.93 -48.75
CA THR A 193 3.69 -29.74 -49.34
C THR A 193 2.88 -30.07 -50.59
N GLY A 194 1.81 -29.30 -50.84
CA GLY A 194 1.18 -29.09 -52.16
C GLY A 194 0.27 -27.85 -52.07
N ALA A 195 0.39 -26.77 -52.87
CA ALA A 195 0.39 -26.61 -54.33
C ALA A 195 -1.01 -26.78 -54.96
N GLY A 196 -1.53 -25.89 -55.82
CA GLY A 196 -1.01 -24.57 -56.28
C GLY A 196 -1.83 -23.98 -57.46
N GLY A 197 -1.74 -22.66 -57.69
CA GLY A 197 -2.43 -21.89 -58.76
C GLY A 197 -2.90 -20.51 -58.23
N LYS A 198 -2.76 -19.35 -58.89
CA LYS A 198 -3.00 -18.90 -60.30
C LYS A 198 -4.49 -18.71 -60.64
N ASP A 199 -4.97 -17.59 -61.20
CA ASP A 199 -4.34 -16.33 -61.64
C ASP A 199 -5.36 -15.13 -61.62
N GLU A 200 -4.84 -13.91 -61.81
CA GLU A 200 -5.49 -12.67 -62.35
C GLU A 200 -6.45 -11.76 -61.53
N ASP A 201 -6.46 -10.49 -61.95
CA ASP A 201 -6.91 -9.27 -61.23
C ASP A 201 -8.42 -8.94 -61.28
N LYS A 202 -8.89 -8.25 -60.24
CA LYS A 202 -9.68 -7.00 -60.38
C LYS A 202 -9.71 -6.17 -59.09
N LYS A 203 -9.75 -4.84 -59.24
CA LYS A 203 -9.95 -3.87 -58.14
C LYS A 203 -11.43 -3.75 -57.80
N ASP A 204 -11.75 -3.39 -56.55
CA ASP A 204 -12.26 -2.05 -56.22
C ASP A 204 -12.32 -1.84 -54.68
N ASP A 205 -12.69 -0.63 -54.25
CA ASP A 205 -12.59 -0.13 -52.87
C ASP A 205 -13.42 -0.89 -51.82
N SER A 206 -12.86 -1.05 -50.62
CA SER A 206 -13.52 -0.55 -49.38
C SER A 206 -12.65 -0.70 -48.12
N SER A 207 -12.93 0.19 -47.15
CA SER A 207 -12.25 0.26 -45.84
C SER A 207 -12.55 -0.95 -44.94
N ALA A 208 -11.51 -1.65 -44.50
CA ALA A 208 -11.56 -2.59 -43.37
C ALA A 208 -10.40 -2.37 -42.38
N LYS A 209 -10.58 -1.46 -41.42
CA LYS A 209 -9.79 -1.52 -40.18
C LYS A 209 -10.30 -2.70 -39.36
N ALA A 210 -9.50 -3.76 -39.27
CA ALA A 210 -9.78 -4.85 -38.33
C ALA A 210 -9.74 -4.30 -36.90
N SER A 211 -10.86 -4.38 -36.18
CA SER A 211 -10.86 -4.21 -34.73
C SER A 211 -10.11 -5.39 -34.12
N LYS A 212 -8.98 -5.11 -33.46
CA LYS A 212 -8.58 -5.93 -32.32
C LYS A 212 -9.39 -5.41 -31.16
N ASP A 213 -10.49 -6.07 -30.87
CA ASP A 213 -11.24 -5.83 -29.65
C ASP A 213 -10.37 -6.34 -28.48
N GLU A 214 -9.97 -5.42 -27.60
CA GLU A 214 -9.28 -5.76 -26.36
C GLU A 214 -10.35 -6.29 -25.39
N GLU A 215 -10.40 -7.61 -25.19
CA GLU A 215 -11.27 -8.20 -24.17
C GLU A 215 -10.82 -7.71 -22.79
N GLU A 216 -11.60 -6.80 -22.18
CA GLU A 216 -11.33 -6.31 -20.82
C GLU A 216 -11.39 -7.48 -19.82
N GLU A 217 -10.22 -7.95 -19.36
CA GLU A 217 -10.12 -9.00 -18.33
C GLU A 217 -10.85 -8.58 -17.04
N ASN A 218 -12.09 -9.05 -16.91
CA ASN A 218 -12.96 -8.76 -15.78
C ASN A 218 -12.50 -9.57 -14.55
N CYS A 219 -12.21 -8.88 -13.44
CA CYS A 219 -11.54 -9.49 -12.30
C CYS A 219 -12.56 -10.02 -11.27
N ASP A 220 -12.46 -11.31 -10.95
CA ASP A 220 -13.30 -12.04 -9.99
C ASP A 220 -13.13 -11.61 -8.50
N GLU A 221 -12.35 -10.56 -8.22
CA GLU A 221 -12.33 -9.92 -6.89
C GLU A 221 -13.47 -8.91 -6.73
N ILE A 222 -14.09 -8.89 -5.54
CA ILE A 222 -15.15 -7.93 -5.18
C ILE A 222 -14.53 -6.58 -4.84
N CYS A 223 -15.06 -5.51 -5.43
CA CYS A 223 -14.59 -4.15 -5.24
C CYS A 223 -14.82 -3.64 -3.81
N LEU A 224 -13.77 -3.64 -2.97
CA LEU A 224 -13.79 -3.08 -1.60
C LEU A 224 -14.40 -1.66 -1.54
N PHE A 225 -14.09 -0.82 -2.52
CA PHE A 225 -14.64 0.53 -2.59
C PHE A 225 -16.14 0.54 -2.89
N TYR A 226 -16.67 -0.44 -3.62
CA TYR A 226 -18.12 -0.56 -3.86
C TYR A 226 -18.86 -1.07 -2.63
N VAL A 227 -18.28 -2.06 -1.92
CA VAL A 227 -18.80 -2.52 -0.62
C VAL A 227 -18.99 -1.32 0.32
N TRP A 228 -18.04 -0.37 0.32
CA TRP A 228 -18.09 0.89 1.09
C TRP A 228 -18.82 2.07 0.42
N LYS A 229 -19.48 1.88 -0.72
CA LYS A 229 -20.18 2.93 -1.52
C LYS A 229 -19.28 4.09 -2.01
N TYR A 230 -17.97 3.89 -2.05
CA TYR A 230 -16.96 4.87 -2.53
C TYR A 230 -16.39 4.56 -3.93
N CYS A 231 -16.83 3.48 -4.60
CA CYS A 231 -16.36 3.19 -5.96
C CYS A 231 -16.82 4.26 -6.96
N LYS A 232 -15.86 4.97 -7.55
CA LYS A 232 -16.09 6.06 -8.51
C LYS A 232 -16.36 5.56 -9.93
N HIS A 233 -15.97 4.32 -10.25
CA HIS A 233 -16.01 3.77 -11.60
C HIS A 233 -17.40 3.25 -12.03
N LYS A 234 -18.31 3.02 -11.07
CA LYS A 234 -19.63 2.43 -11.29
C LYS A 234 -19.53 1.18 -12.19
N ASP A 235 -20.31 1.13 -13.25
CA ASP A 235 -20.47 0.00 -14.15
C ASP A 235 -19.23 -0.25 -15.05
N LYS A 236 -18.23 0.63 -14.96
CA LYS A 236 -16.88 0.49 -15.56
C LYS A 236 -15.82 0.03 -14.55
N CYS A 237 -16.21 -0.60 -13.44
CA CYS A 237 -15.23 -1.14 -12.52
C CYS A 237 -14.87 -2.57 -12.93
N ARG A 238 -13.58 -2.82 -13.22
CA ARG A 238 -13.01 -4.16 -13.50
C ARG A 238 -13.15 -5.19 -12.36
N PHE A 239 -13.83 -4.85 -11.27
CA PHE A 239 -13.94 -5.62 -10.04
C PHE A 239 -15.42 -5.75 -9.69
N VAL A 240 -15.86 -6.94 -9.29
CA VAL A 240 -17.29 -7.24 -9.15
C VAL A 240 -17.95 -6.38 -8.07
N HIS A 241 -19.11 -5.81 -8.40
CA HIS A 241 -19.85 -4.87 -7.57
C HIS A 241 -20.90 -5.58 -6.71
N TYR A 242 -20.47 -6.08 -5.55
CA TYR A 242 -21.36 -6.70 -4.56
C TYR A 242 -21.38 -5.99 -3.22
N HIS A 243 -22.48 -6.16 -2.48
CA HIS A 243 -22.76 -5.41 -1.24
C HIS A 243 -22.18 -6.07 0.03
N LEU A 244 -21.88 -7.37 -0.04
CA LEU A 244 -21.18 -8.20 0.95
C LEU A 244 -19.73 -8.48 0.50
N PRO A 245 -18.82 -8.90 1.40
CA PRO A 245 -17.43 -9.22 1.05
C PRO A 245 -17.25 -10.56 0.31
N TYR A 246 -18.34 -11.28 0.01
CA TYR A 246 -18.40 -12.54 -0.73
C TYR A 246 -19.63 -12.55 -1.65
N GLN A 247 -19.57 -13.33 -2.73
CA GLN A 247 -20.68 -13.55 -3.65
C GLN A 247 -20.59 -14.98 -4.22
N TRP A 248 -21.71 -15.71 -4.23
CA TRP A 248 -21.78 -17.10 -4.72
C TRP A 248 -22.56 -17.19 -6.02
N GLN A 249 -21.95 -17.77 -7.05
CA GLN A 249 -22.53 -17.83 -8.38
C GLN A 249 -22.46 -19.23 -8.97
N VAL A 250 -23.52 -19.64 -9.67
CA VAL A 250 -23.60 -20.90 -10.43
C VAL A 250 -23.58 -20.58 -11.93
N PHE A 251 -22.87 -21.40 -12.71
CA PHE A 251 -22.79 -21.26 -14.16
C PHE A 251 -23.93 -22.00 -14.84
N ASN A 252 -24.75 -21.32 -15.65
CA ASN A 252 -25.89 -21.94 -16.36
C ASN A 252 -25.54 -22.50 -17.76
N GLY A 253 -24.26 -22.49 -18.14
CA GLY A 253 -23.79 -22.80 -19.50
C GLY A 253 -23.47 -21.58 -20.36
N VAL A 254 -23.89 -20.38 -19.95
CA VAL A 254 -23.65 -19.11 -20.69
C VAL A 254 -23.15 -18.00 -19.76
N THR A 255 -23.75 -17.86 -18.57
CA THR A 255 -23.45 -16.80 -17.59
C THR A 255 -23.33 -17.35 -16.17
N TRP A 256 -22.62 -16.58 -15.33
CA TRP A 256 -22.60 -16.77 -13.88
C TRP A 256 -23.78 -16.03 -13.25
N ASN A 257 -24.64 -16.76 -12.54
CA ASN A 257 -25.84 -16.21 -11.91
C ASN A 257 -25.76 -16.37 -10.38
N ASP A 258 -26.19 -15.35 -9.64
CA ASP A 258 -26.19 -15.36 -8.18
C ASP A 258 -27.12 -16.45 -7.60
N LEU A 259 -26.65 -17.18 -6.59
CA LEU A 259 -27.46 -18.17 -5.89
C LEU A 259 -28.36 -17.55 -4.81
N PRO A 260 -29.58 -18.09 -4.58
CA PRO A 260 -30.42 -17.68 -3.46
C PRO A 260 -29.79 -18.07 -2.11
N ALA A 261 -30.19 -17.37 -1.04
CA ALA A 261 -29.73 -17.61 0.34
C ALA A 261 -28.20 -17.55 0.53
N MET A 262 -27.57 -16.51 -0.04
CA MET A 262 -26.12 -16.32 -0.08
C MET A 262 -25.41 -16.46 1.28
N GLU A 263 -25.99 -15.92 2.36
CA GLU A 263 -25.40 -15.99 3.70
C GLU A 263 -25.37 -17.41 4.26
N GLU A 264 -26.37 -18.24 3.96
CA GLU A 264 -26.41 -19.63 4.41
C GLU A 264 -25.35 -20.45 3.69
N ILE A 265 -25.12 -20.18 2.39
CA ILE A 265 -24.08 -20.83 1.59
C ILE A 265 -22.69 -20.43 2.11
N GLU A 266 -22.44 -19.14 2.34
CA GLU A 266 -21.17 -18.67 2.91
C GLU A 266 -20.95 -19.23 4.32
N LYS A 267 -21.94 -19.14 5.22
CA LYS A 267 -21.86 -19.66 6.60
C LYS A 267 -21.59 -21.16 6.63
N ALA A 268 -22.20 -21.91 5.71
CA ALA A 268 -21.93 -23.32 5.55
C ALA A 268 -20.49 -23.57 5.03
N TYR A 269 -20.02 -22.81 4.03
CA TYR A 269 -18.66 -22.94 3.49
C TYR A 269 -17.58 -22.62 4.52
N CYS A 270 -17.72 -21.50 5.26
CA CYS A 270 -16.79 -21.05 6.30
C CYS A 270 -16.46 -22.13 7.34
N ASN A 271 -17.40 -23.02 7.64
CA ASN A 271 -17.18 -24.14 8.55
C ASN A 271 -16.42 -25.28 7.84
N PRO A 272 -15.16 -25.58 8.20
CA PRO A 272 -14.39 -26.62 7.51
C PRO A 272 -14.98 -28.03 7.65
N LYS A 273 -15.85 -28.27 8.65
CA LYS A 273 -16.59 -29.55 8.80
C LYS A 273 -17.56 -29.82 7.65
N ASN A 274 -17.97 -28.79 6.89
CA ASN A 274 -18.94 -28.91 5.81
C ASN A 274 -18.23 -29.09 4.45
N SER A 275 -18.55 -30.20 3.78
CA SER A 275 -18.16 -30.46 2.39
C SER A 275 -19.22 -30.03 1.38
N SER A 276 -20.47 -29.86 1.81
CA SER A 276 -21.65 -29.78 0.92
C SER A 276 -22.88 -29.26 1.66
N ILE A 277 -23.90 -28.84 0.90
CA ILE A 277 -25.27 -28.55 1.36
C ILE A 277 -26.21 -29.43 0.51
N ALA A 278 -26.73 -30.50 1.11
CA ALA A 278 -27.46 -31.54 0.37
C ALA A 278 -28.82 -31.05 -0.18
N ASP A 279 -29.57 -30.31 0.63
CA ASP A 279 -30.85 -29.66 0.30
C ASP A 279 -30.75 -28.65 -0.86
N LYS A 280 -29.54 -28.16 -1.15
CA LYS A 280 -29.24 -27.23 -2.27
C LYS A 280 -28.38 -27.85 -3.36
N ASN A 281 -28.06 -29.14 -3.26
CA ASN A 281 -27.15 -29.88 -4.15
C ASN A 281 -25.75 -29.24 -4.32
N ILE A 282 -25.29 -28.44 -3.36
CA ILE A 282 -23.99 -27.74 -3.43
C ILE A 282 -22.88 -28.63 -2.87
N ASN A 283 -21.74 -28.69 -3.57
CA ASN A 283 -20.53 -29.38 -3.14
C ASN A 283 -19.33 -28.42 -3.16
N PHE A 284 -18.80 -28.11 -1.97
CA PHE A 284 -17.68 -27.21 -1.74
C PHE A 284 -16.31 -27.84 -2.00
N GLN A 285 -16.25 -29.15 -2.23
CA GLN A 285 -15.01 -29.87 -2.54
C GLN A 285 -14.74 -29.96 -4.05
N THR A 286 -15.79 -30.12 -4.85
CA THR A 286 -15.74 -30.09 -6.32
C THR A 286 -16.03 -28.71 -6.89
N MET A 287 -16.52 -27.77 -6.08
CA MET A 287 -17.04 -26.47 -6.51
C MET A 287 -18.11 -26.65 -7.60
N THR A 288 -19.16 -27.42 -7.26
CA THR A 288 -20.33 -27.65 -8.12
C THR A 288 -21.66 -27.46 -7.38
N CYS A 289 -22.72 -27.23 -8.16
CA CYS A 289 -24.11 -27.20 -7.72
C CYS A 289 -24.93 -28.10 -8.66
N SER A 290 -25.42 -29.23 -8.15
CA SER A 290 -25.83 -30.39 -8.96
C SER A 290 -24.71 -30.79 -9.94
N SER A 291 -24.89 -30.52 -11.24
CA SER A 291 -23.91 -30.74 -12.31
C SER A 291 -23.25 -29.45 -12.84
N SER A 292 -23.69 -28.27 -12.39
CA SER A 292 -23.16 -26.97 -12.82
C SER A 292 -21.95 -26.53 -12.01
N SER A 293 -21.02 -25.80 -12.63
CA SER A 293 -19.89 -25.17 -11.93
C SER A 293 -20.36 -24.10 -10.95
N LEU A 294 -19.67 -23.99 -9.82
CA LEU A 294 -19.94 -23.04 -8.73
C LEU A 294 -18.68 -22.20 -8.47
N ARG A 295 -18.82 -20.89 -8.26
CA ARG A 295 -17.71 -20.03 -7.81
C ARG A 295 -18.10 -19.16 -6.62
N ARG A 296 -17.08 -18.79 -5.84
CA ARG A 296 -17.16 -17.82 -4.75
C ARG A 296 -16.20 -16.66 -5.04
N LEU A 297 -16.76 -15.50 -5.33
CA LEU A 297 -16.03 -14.24 -5.43
C LEU A 297 -15.79 -13.68 -4.02
N SER A 298 -14.73 -12.86 -3.85
CA SER A 298 -14.45 -12.23 -2.55
C SER A 298 -13.68 -10.92 -2.65
N THR A 299 -13.78 -10.10 -1.61
CA THR A 299 -12.85 -8.97 -1.44
C THR A 299 -11.42 -9.47 -1.18
N PRO A 300 -10.39 -8.71 -1.59
CA PRO A 300 -8.98 -9.03 -1.35
C PRO A 300 -8.66 -9.50 0.08
N SER A 301 -7.67 -10.38 0.19
CA SER A 301 -7.24 -10.95 1.46
C SER A 301 -6.79 -9.87 2.45
N SER A 302 -7.13 -10.06 3.74
CA SER A 302 -6.72 -9.15 4.82
C SER A 302 -5.19 -9.02 4.96
N ILE A 303 -4.43 -10.02 4.50
CA ILE A 303 -2.96 -9.94 4.45
C ILE A 303 -2.47 -8.99 3.35
N ALA A 304 -3.14 -8.97 2.19
CA ALA A 304 -2.79 -8.11 1.06
C ALA A 304 -3.24 -6.65 1.24
N LYS A 305 -4.23 -6.40 2.11
CA LYS A 305 -4.81 -5.06 2.38
C LYS A 305 -5.10 -4.85 3.89
N PRO A 306 -4.10 -4.94 4.80
CA PRO A 306 -4.32 -5.02 6.25
C PRO A 306 -4.89 -3.76 6.90
N THR A 307 -4.88 -2.62 6.20
CA THR A 307 -5.50 -1.36 6.65
C THR A 307 -6.97 -1.21 6.20
N PHE A 308 -7.51 -2.15 5.42
CA PHE A 308 -8.87 -2.09 4.88
C PHE A 308 -9.83 -3.00 5.64
N VAL A 309 -10.95 -2.42 6.09
CA VAL A 309 -12.07 -3.13 6.72
C VAL A 309 -13.00 -3.74 5.66
N LEU A 310 -13.55 -4.92 5.95
CA LEU A 310 -14.29 -5.81 5.02
C LEU A 310 -13.43 -6.47 3.92
N THR A 311 -12.12 -6.60 4.16
CA THR A 311 -11.24 -7.57 3.48
C THR A 311 -11.55 -8.99 3.94
N THR A 312 -11.31 -10.00 3.09
CA THR A 312 -11.55 -11.40 3.48
C THR A 312 -10.42 -11.89 4.38
N GLN A 313 -10.73 -12.18 5.64
CA GLN A 313 -9.81 -12.92 6.53
C GLN A 313 -9.89 -14.40 6.19
N TRP A 314 -8.77 -14.99 5.78
CA TRP A 314 -8.65 -16.42 5.49
C TRP A 314 -8.00 -17.16 6.66
N LEU A 315 -8.56 -18.33 6.98
CA LEU A 315 -8.17 -19.23 8.04
C LEU A 315 -7.80 -20.59 7.44
N TRP A 316 -6.81 -21.25 8.01
CA TRP A 316 -6.27 -22.51 7.51
C TRP A 316 -6.44 -23.62 8.55
N TYR A 317 -6.92 -24.78 8.09
CA TYR A 317 -7.22 -25.92 8.95
C TYR A 317 -6.56 -27.20 8.42
N TRP A 318 -6.13 -28.07 9.34
CA TRP A 318 -5.71 -29.44 9.04
C TRP A 318 -6.67 -30.43 9.71
N LYS A 319 -6.87 -31.60 9.08
CA LYS A 319 -7.73 -32.66 9.61
C LYS A 319 -6.89 -33.60 10.47
N ASN A 320 -7.22 -33.69 11.77
CA ASN A 320 -6.54 -34.56 12.72
C ASN A 320 -6.97 -36.02 12.58
N ASP A 321 -6.31 -36.91 13.32
CA ASP A 321 -6.50 -38.36 13.19
C ASP A 321 -7.85 -38.83 13.77
N LEU A 322 -8.48 -38.02 14.63
CA LEU A 322 -9.88 -38.18 15.08
C LEU A 322 -10.90 -37.68 14.03
N GLY A 323 -10.44 -37.26 12.86
CA GLY A 323 -11.28 -36.76 11.78
C GLY A 323 -11.83 -35.34 11.99
N GLN A 324 -11.36 -34.62 13.01
CA GLN A 324 -11.77 -33.24 13.31
C GLN A 324 -10.87 -32.23 12.57
N TRP A 325 -11.38 -31.03 12.32
CA TRP A 325 -10.58 -29.93 11.77
C TRP A 325 -10.02 -29.05 12.89
N THR A 326 -8.72 -28.78 12.85
CA THR A 326 -7.98 -27.94 13.81
C THR A 326 -7.32 -26.79 13.06
N GLU A 327 -7.38 -25.57 13.60
CA GLU A 327 -6.78 -24.39 12.95
C GLU A 327 -5.25 -24.39 13.11
N TYR A 328 -4.54 -23.94 12.08
CA TYR A 328 -3.10 -23.69 12.13
C TYR A 328 -2.79 -22.50 13.06
N GLY A 329 -1.94 -22.74 14.06
CA GLY A 329 -1.67 -21.82 15.17
C GLY A 329 -2.77 -21.77 16.25
N GLY A 330 -3.86 -22.54 16.12
CA GLY A 330 -4.90 -22.64 17.14
C GLY A 330 -4.50 -23.53 18.32
N GLN A 331 -5.04 -23.25 19.51
CA GLN A 331 -4.86 -24.10 20.70
C GLN A 331 -5.70 -25.39 20.61
N GLY A 332 -5.24 -26.33 19.77
CA GLY A 332 -5.70 -27.72 19.79
C GLY A 332 -5.05 -28.51 20.94
N GLU A 333 -5.71 -29.58 21.39
CA GLU A 333 -5.19 -30.44 22.46
C GLU A 333 -3.84 -31.07 22.08
N GLY A 334 -2.86 -30.97 22.99
CA GLY A 334 -1.53 -31.57 22.84
C GLY A 334 -0.45 -30.67 22.23
N ASN A 335 0.01 -29.67 22.99
CA ASN A 335 1.33 -28.99 22.89
C ASN A 335 1.94 -28.85 21.48
N SER A 336 1.17 -28.34 20.51
CA SER A 336 1.65 -28.09 19.14
C SER A 336 2.46 -26.78 19.05
N MET A 337 3.53 -26.69 19.86
CA MET A 337 4.53 -25.64 19.73
C MET A 337 5.13 -25.68 18.32
N ASN A 338 5.40 -24.50 17.76
CA ASN A 338 6.09 -24.25 16.48
C ASN A 338 5.22 -24.37 15.21
N SER A 339 3.94 -24.77 15.31
CA SER A 339 3.02 -24.75 14.16
C SER A 339 2.77 -23.32 13.65
N PRO A 340 2.90 -23.04 12.34
CA PRO A 340 2.63 -21.72 11.78
C PRO A 340 1.15 -21.34 11.90
N SER A 341 0.86 -20.04 11.97
CA SER A 341 -0.52 -19.54 12.08
C SER A 341 -1.20 -19.36 10.71
N SER A 342 -2.54 -19.39 10.70
CA SER A 342 -3.37 -19.06 9.52
C SER A 342 -2.88 -17.83 8.73
N ALA A 343 -2.43 -16.77 9.41
CA ALA A 343 -1.96 -15.54 8.79
C ALA A 343 -0.59 -15.70 8.08
N VAL A 344 0.33 -16.49 8.64
CA VAL A 344 1.63 -16.80 8.03
C VAL A 344 1.44 -17.68 6.80
N ILE A 345 0.59 -18.71 6.90
CA ILE A 345 0.27 -19.61 5.79
C ILE A 345 -0.41 -18.84 4.66
N GLU A 346 -1.40 -18.00 4.97
CA GLU A 346 -2.07 -17.13 3.99
C GLU A 346 -1.08 -16.20 3.27
N ASN A 347 -0.12 -15.60 3.98
CA ASN A 347 0.91 -14.76 3.35
C ASN A 347 1.79 -15.53 2.36
N LEU A 348 2.12 -16.78 2.67
CA LEU A 348 2.93 -17.65 1.81
C LEU A 348 2.12 -18.14 0.60
N TYR A 349 0.86 -18.52 0.79
CA TYR A 349 -0.07 -18.91 -0.27
C TYR A 349 -0.35 -17.77 -1.27
N LEU A 350 -0.43 -16.52 -0.79
CA LEU A 350 -0.58 -15.35 -1.67
C LEU A 350 0.69 -15.02 -2.47
N ALA A 351 1.86 -15.51 -2.05
CA ALA A 351 3.11 -15.34 -2.78
C ALA A 351 3.30 -16.45 -3.84
N ASP A 352 2.92 -17.69 -3.52
CA ASP A 352 2.93 -18.83 -4.44
C ASP A 352 1.83 -19.84 -4.01
N PRO A 353 0.70 -19.95 -4.75
CA PRO A 353 -0.37 -20.91 -4.45
C PRO A 353 -0.01 -22.38 -4.70
N ASP A 354 1.07 -22.66 -5.44
CA ASP A 354 1.53 -24.01 -5.79
C ASP A 354 2.63 -24.52 -4.83
N ALA A 355 3.17 -23.63 -3.99
CA ALA A 355 4.29 -23.92 -3.09
C ALA A 355 4.04 -25.07 -2.11
N THR A 356 5.16 -25.63 -1.62
CA THR A 356 5.19 -26.55 -0.48
C THR A 356 6.13 -25.98 0.58
N ILE A 357 5.63 -25.78 1.80
CA ILE A 357 6.38 -25.16 2.90
C ILE A 357 6.69 -26.19 3.99
N SER A 358 7.91 -26.16 4.54
CA SER A 358 8.32 -27.07 5.62
C SER A 358 8.25 -26.37 6.98
N PHE A 359 7.73 -27.05 7.99
CA PHE A 359 7.66 -26.56 9.38
C PHE A 359 7.81 -27.71 10.38
N GLN A 360 8.12 -27.38 11.63
CA GLN A 360 8.11 -28.31 12.76
C GLN A 360 6.87 -28.05 13.62
N ALA A 361 6.22 -29.09 14.13
CA ALA A 361 5.19 -28.98 15.16
C ALA A 361 5.40 -30.09 16.20
N GLY A 362 5.70 -29.70 17.43
CA GLY A 362 6.19 -30.61 18.47
C GLY A 362 7.47 -31.34 18.04
N LEU A 363 7.52 -32.65 18.19
CA LEU A 363 8.66 -33.49 17.80
C LEU A 363 8.71 -33.83 16.29
N TYR A 364 7.73 -33.38 15.50
CA TYR A 364 7.51 -33.83 14.14
C TYR A 364 7.73 -32.74 13.11
N HIS A 365 8.36 -33.10 11.99
CA HIS A 365 8.54 -32.24 10.83
C HIS A 365 7.48 -32.54 9.78
N TYR A 366 6.97 -31.48 9.14
CA TYR A 366 5.87 -31.54 8.21
C TYR A 366 6.13 -30.69 6.96
N GLU A 367 5.68 -31.18 5.82
CA GLU A 367 5.56 -30.44 4.56
C GLU A 367 4.08 -30.13 4.34
N LEU A 368 3.72 -28.85 4.18
CA LEU A 368 2.39 -28.40 3.77
C LEU A 368 2.45 -28.01 2.29
N SER A 369 1.84 -28.82 1.44
CA SER A 369 1.65 -28.50 0.02
C SER A 369 0.32 -27.78 -0.18
N PHE A 370 0.38 -26.57 -0.73
CA PHE A 370 -0.80 -25.77 -1.04
C PHE A 370 -1.57 -26.34 -2.23
N LYS A 371 -0.85 -26.68 -3.31
CA LYS A 371 -1.39 -27.35 -4.52
C LYS A 371 -2.24 -28.57 -4.20
N GLU A 372 -1.70 -29.48 -3.38
CA GLU A 372 -2.36 -30.73 -2.99
C GLU A 372 -3.38 -30.55 -1.86
N MET A 373 -3.41 -29.40 -1.18
CA MET A 373 -4.14 -29.21 0.08
C MET A 373 -3.89 -30.35 1.08
N THR A 374 -2.62 -30.70 1.30
CA THR A 374 -2.23 -31.73 2.28
C THR A 374 -0.99 -31.37 3.09
N GLN A 375 -0.99 -31.84 4.34
CA GLN A 375 0.16 -31.83 5.25
C GLN A 375 0.73 -33.26 5.32
N THR A 376 2.01 -33.43 5.01
CA THR A 376 2.72 -34.72 5.05
C THR A 376 3.71 -34.73 6.20
N ASN A 377 3.67 -35.74 7.07
CA ASN A 377 4.71 -35.96 8.07
C ASN A 377 5.97 -36.49 7.39
N ILE A 378 7.11 -35.80 7.53
CA ILE A 378 8.34 -36.16 6.78
C ILE A 378 8.90 -37.51 7.26
N THR A 379 8.74 -37.86 8.53
CA THR A 379 9.26 -39.10 9.14
C THR A 379 8.39 -40.32 8.80
N PHE A 380 7.09 -40.25 9.07
CA PHE A 380 6.16 -41.39 8.92
C PHE A 380 5.42 -41.43 7.59
N LYS A 381 5.61 -40.43 6.72
CA LYS A 381 4.92 -40.24 5.42
C LYS A 381 3.38 -40.21 5.50
N THR A 382 2.82 -40.05 6.69
CA THR A 382 1.37 -39.89 6.89
C THR A 382 0.89 -38.56 6.31
N ARG A 383 -0.11 -38.61 5.41
CA ARG A 383 -0.75 -37.44 4.81
C ARG A 383 -2.04 -37.11 5.55
N ARG A 384 -2.19 -35.86 6.00
CA ARG A 384 -3.42 -35.27 6.53
C ARG A 384 -3.99 -34.27 5.54
N ARG A 385 -5.32 -34.18 5.48
CA ARG A 385 -6.02 -33.21 4.62
C ARG A 385 -5.92 -31.80 5.21
N VAL A 386 -5.84 -30.80 4.34
CA VAL A 386 -5.86 -29.37 4.68
C VAL A 386 -7.03 -28.69 3.98
N CYS A 387 -7.54 -27.60 4.55
CA CYS A 387 -8.42 -26.70 3.84
C CYS A 387 -8.23 -25.24 4.29
N ARG A 388 -8.31 -24.34 3.31
CA ARG A 388 -8.44 -22.89 3.50
C ARG A 388 -9.94 -22.54 3.53
N ARG A 389 -10.35 -21.67 4.45
CA ARG A 389 -11.72 -21.15 4.58
C ARG A 389 -11.74 -19.68 5.01
N PRO A 390 -12.71 -18.88 4.54
CA PRO A 390 -12.87 -17.50 5.00
C PRO A 390 -13.54 -17.48 6.38
N LYS A 391 -13.23 -16.47 7.20
CA LYS A 391 -14.01 -16.16 8.40
C LYS A 391 -15.38 -15.59 7.99
N PHE A 392 -16.46 -16.15 8.52
CA PHE A 392 -17.82 -15.66 8.25
C PHE A 392 -18.04 -14.24 8.76
N VAL A 393 -18.79 -13.44 8.01
CA VAL A 393 -19.24 -12.08 8.35
C VAL A 393 -20.66 -11.94 7.83
N SER A 394 -21.68 -11.73 8.67
CA SER A 394 -23.05 -11.62 8.17
C SER A 394 -23.32 -10.27 7.48
N SER A 395 -24.42 -10.18 6.73
CA SER A 395 -24.97 -8.93 6.21
C SER A 395 -25.25 -7.93 7.33
N GLU A 396 -25.68 -8.41 8.51
CA GLU A 396 -25.84 -7.59 9.70
C GLU A 396 -24.49 -7.02 10.18
N ASP A 397 -23.43 -7.82 10.20
CA ASP A 397 -22.08 -7.40 10.59
C ASP A 397 -21.47 -6.44 9.58
N VAL A 398 -21.73 -6.66 8.29
CA VAL A 398 -21.40 -5.72 7.21
C VAL A 398 -22.11 -4.37 7.42
N GLN A 399 -23.37 -4.35 7.86
CA GLN A 399 -24.09 -3.10 8.19
C GLN A 399 -23.60 -2.47 9.50
N LYS A 400 -23.34 -3.26 10.54
CA LYS A 400 -22.71 -2.83 11.81
C LYS A 400 -21.40 -2.09 11.52
N ILE A 401 -20.47 -2.75 10.82
CA ILE A 401 -19.17 -2.20 10.43
C ILE A 401 -19.32 -0.91 9.59
N LYS A 402 -20.26 -0.86 8.64
CA LYS A 402 -20.53 0.35 7.83
C LYS A 402 -21.19 1.50 8.61
N LYS A 403 -21.88 1.21 9.71
CA LYS A 403 -22.56 2.19 10.60
C LYS A 403 -21.75 2.55 11.85
N GLY A 404 -20.60 1.92 12.08
CA GLY A 404 -19.79 2.08 13.31
C GLY A 404 -20.37 1.42 14.57
N GLN A 405 -21.58 0.85 14.51
CA GLN A 405 -22.18 0.05 15.59
C GLN A 405 -21.48 -1.32 15.64
N ARG A 406 -21.22 -1.88 16.83
CA ARG A 406 -20.30 -3.02 16.99
C ARG A 406 -21.00 -4.36 17.20
N ASP A 407 -20.33 -5.40 16.72
CA ASP A 407 -20.51 -6.80 17.11
C ASP A 407 -20.02 -7.02 18.56
N SER A 408 -20.72 -7.86 19.31
CA SER A 408 -20.44 -8.21 20.71
C SER A 408 -19.33 -9.26 20.90
N SER A 409 -18.83 -9.88 19.81
CA SER A 409 -17.70 -10.82 19.88
C SER A 409 -16.33 -10.15 20.08
N ILE A 410 -16.23 -8.85 19.85
CA ILE A 410 -15.04 -8.04 20.13
C ILE A 410 -15.10 -7.61 21.61
N PRO A 411 -14.04 -7.80 22.43
CA PRO A 411 -14.00 -7.27 23.79
C PRO A 411 -14.33 -5.77 23.79
N ASP A 412 -15.26 -5.33 24.65
CA ASP A 412 -15.75 -3.95 24.63
C ASP A 412 -14.77 -2.96 25.29
N GLN A 413 -13.60 -2.88 24.69
CA GLN A 413 -12.67 -1.78 24.85
C GLN A 413 -13.27 -0.59 24.09
N THR A 414 -14.19 0.04 24.80
CA THR A 414 -14.64 1.41 24.64
C THR A 414 -13.43 2.36 24.49
N CYS A 415 -13.65 3.54 23.88
CA CYS A 415 -12.65 4.60 24.00
C CYS A 415 -12.46 4.92 25.49
N PRO A 416 -11.24 5.20 25.99
CA PRO A 416 -10.97 5.37 27.41
C PRO A 416 -11.95 6.32 28.07
N ILE A 417 -12.41 6.00 29.29
CA ILE A 417 -13.53 6.69 29.95
C ILE A 417 -13.28 8.21 30.13
N HIS A 418 -12.00 8.62 30.20
CA HIS A 418 -11.57 10.02 30.27
C HIS A 418 -11.60 10.78 28.93
N TRP A 419 -11.87 10.12 27.80
CA TRP A 419 -12.00 10.77 26.49
C TRP A 419 -13.29 11.59 26.39
N ASP A 420 -13.18 12.75 25.74
CA ASP A 420 -14.33 13.59 25.41
C ASP A 420 -15.13 12.91 24.29
N LYS A 421 -16.34 12.47 24.62
CA LYS A 421 -17.26 11.77 23.70
C LYS A 421 -17.77 12.68 22.57
N SER A 422 -17.71 14.01 22.73
CA SER A 422 -17.99 15.00 21.68
C SER A 422 -16.78 15.26 20.76
N ALA A 423 -15.66 14.61 21.03
CA ALA A 423 -14.42 14.71 20.27
C ALA A 423 -13.92 13.36 19.72
N LEU A 424 -14.86 12.49 19.35
CA LEU A 424 -14.58 11.25 18.63
C LEU A 424 -14.94 11.45 17.15
N PRO A 425 -13.97 11.56 16.23
CA PRO A 425 -14.25 11.57 14.81
C PRO A 425 -14.48 10.13 14.29
N ASP A 426 -15.33 9.98 13.28
CA ASP A 426 -15.55 8.67 12.61
C ASP A 426 -14.28 8.15 11.93
N LEU A 427 -13.42 9.05 11.47
CA LEU A 427 -12.14 8.75 10.82
C LEU A 427 -11.09 9.81 11.19
N GLY A 428 -9.84 9.39 11.41
CA GLY A 428 -8.73 10.28 11.77
C GLY A 428 -8.67 10.56 13.28
N TYR A 429 -8.28 11.78 13.66
CA TYR A 429 -8.08 12.19 15.05
C TYR A 429 -8.69 13.56 15.36
N LYS A 430 -8.95 13.81 16.64
CA LYS A 430 -9.19 15.15 17.18
C LYS A 430 -8.27 15.39 18.38
N ALA A 431 -7.58 16.53 18.38
CA ALA A 431 -6.75 16.95 19.51
C ALA A 431 -7.61 17.77 20.49
N VAL A 432 -7.78 17.26 21.71
CA VAL A 432 -8.58 17.87 22.78
C VAL A 432 -7.64 18.52 23.79
N GLU A 433 -7.80 19.83 23.99
CA GLU A 433 -6.99 20.57 24.96
C GLU A 433 -7.45 20.24 26.39
N ILE A 434 -6.52 19.78 27.23
CA ILE A 434 -6.81 19.32 28.59
C ILE A 434 -6.77 20.52 29.54
N SER A 435 -7.82 20.70 30.33
CA SER A 435 -7.87 21.73 31.37
C SER A 435 -6.70 21.60 32.34
N SER A 436 -6.04 22.71 32.66
CA SER A 436 -4.91 22.76 33.59
C SER A 436 -5.25 22.34 35.02
N ALA A 437 -6.54 22.37 35.38
CA ALA A 437 -7.06 21.87 36.66
C ALA A 437 -7.24 20.33 36.69
N ALA A 438 -7.16 19.64 35.56
CA ALA A 438 -7.37 18.19 35.50
C ALA A 438 -6.20 17.41 36.12
N ALA A 439 -6.51 16.30 36.81
CA ALA A 439 -5.48 15.38 37.34
C ALA A 439 -4.58 14.80 36.23
N GLU A 440 -5.15 14.57 35.05
CA GLU A 440 -4.49 14.12 33.82
C GLU A 440 -3.42 15.12 33.33
N TYR A 441 -3.77 16.40 33.18
CA TYR A 441 -2.82 17.47 32.84
C TYR A 441 -1.68 17.53 33.86
N ASN A 442 -2.01 17.45 35.15
CA ASN A 442 -1.02 17.48 36.24
C ASN A 442 -0.20 16.18 36.37
N MET A 443 -0.63 15.06 35.78
CA MET A 443 0.20 13.86 35.63
C MET A 443 1.25 14.08 34.53
N ILE A 444 0.81 14.46 33.33
CA ILE A 444 1.70 14.65 32.16
C ILE A 444 2.69 15.80 32.39
N LYS A 445 2.24 16.92 32.99
CA LYS A 445 3.12 18.03 33.38
C LYS A 445 4.19 17.62 34.40
N ARG A 446 3.86 16.77 35.38
CA ARG A 446 4.85 16.26 36.35
C ARG A 446 5.89 15.36 35.69
N LEU A 447 5.50 14.47 34.77
CA LEU A 447 6.45 13.66 34.00
C LEU A 447 7.40 14.54 33.19
N PHE A 448 6.89 15.56 32.49
CA PHE A 448 7.72 16.49 31.72
C PHE A 448 8.69 17.29 32.63
N HIS A 449 8.21 17.83 33.74
CA HIS A 449 9.04 18.56 34.72
C HIS A 449 10.05 17.68 35.48
N GLN A 450 10.08 16.34 35.33
CA GLN A 450 11.17 15.54 35.92
C GLN A 450 12.54 15.96 35.38
N THR A 451 12.62 16.33 34.09
CA THR A 451 13.87 16.73 33.42
C THR A 451 13.81 18.08 32.70
N MET A 452 12.63 18.67 32.51
CA MET A 452 12.45 19.98 31.85
C MET A 452 11.96 21.05 32.84
N GLN A 453 12.73 21.25 33.91
CA GLN A 453 12.34 22.10 35.06
C GLN A 453 12.38 23.61 34.76
N SER A 454 13.25 24.03 33.84
CA SER A 454 13.38 25.41 33.36
C SER A 454 12.35 25.78 32.27
N TYR A 455 11.45 24.87 31.89
CA TYR A 455 10.54 25.05 30.77
C TYR A 455 9.08 25.17 31.21
N SER A 456 8.41 26.21 30.74
CA SER A 456 6.99 26.46 30.95
C SER A 456 6.11 25.61 30.01
N VAL A 457 5.39 24.61 30.52
CA VAL A 457 4.29 23.96 29.79
C VAL A 457 3.18 24.99 29.53
N ILE A 458 2.88 25.24 28.25
CA ILE A 458 1.82 26.15 27.80
C ILE A 458 0.49 25.40 27.83
N LYS A 459 0.44 24.24 27.17
CA LYS A 459 -0.75 23.38 27.15
C LYS A 459 -0.43 21.93 26.81
N ILE A 460 -1.39 21.05 27.11
CA ILE A 460 -1.33 19.63 26.79
C ILE A 460 -2.60 19.27 26.03
N ARG A 461 -2.46 18.57 24.90
CA ARG A 461 -3.58 18.17 24.03
C ARG A 461 -3.60 16.65 23.92
N ARG A 462 -4.67 16.01 24.39
CA ARG A 462 -4.90 14.56 24.21
C ARG A 462 -5.34 14.30 22.77
N ILE A 463 -4.72 13.32 22.12
CA ILE A 463 -5.11 12.85 20.80
C ILE A 463 -6.17 11.78 20.96
N GLN A 464 -7.34 12.00 20.35
CA GLN A 464 -8.43 11.03 20.29
C GLN A 464 -8.54 10.52 18.85
N ASN A 465 -7.86 9.42 18.57
CA ASN A 465 -7.92 8.67 17.30
C ASN A 465 -8.51 7.27 17.60
N PRO A 466 -9.84 7.08 17.44
CA PRO A 466 -10.48 5.82 17.77
C PRO A 466 -9.98 4.62 16.94
N SER A 467 -9.42 4.85 15.75
CA SER A 467 -8.90 3.79 14.89
C SER A 467 -7.53 3.31 15.35
N LEU A 468 -6.59 4.22 15.63
CA LEU A 468 -5.29 3.85 16.19
C LEU A 468 -5.43 3.23 17.58
N TRP A 469 -6.36 3.71 18.41
CA TRP A 469 -6.60 3.13 19.74
C TRP A 469 -7.07 1.67 19.66
N LYS A 470 -8.01 1.33 18.76
CA LYS A 470 -8.47 -0.06 18.55
C LYS A 470 -7.32 -0.99 18.16
N VAL A 471 -6.40 -0.54 17.30
CA VAL A 471 -5.29 -1.38 16.82
C VAL A 471 -4.19 -1.51 17.87
N PHE A 472 -3.89 -0.44 18.61
CA PHE A 472 -3.00 -0.46 19.79
C PHE A 472 -3.50 -1.45 20.85
N GLN A 473 -4.79 -1.39 21.16
CA GLN A 473 -5.44 -2.30 22.09
C GLN A 473 -5.45 -3.76 21.60
N TRP A 474 -5.71 -3.99 20.31
CA TRP A 474 -5.61 -5.33 19.70
C TRP A 474 -4.19 -5.90 19.81
N GLN A 475 -3.15 -5.07 19.59
CA GLN A 475 -1.75 -5.44 19.74
C GLN A 475 -1.42 -5.81 21.19
N LYS A 476 -1.92 -5.03 22.17
CA LYS A 476 -1.79 -5.35 23.60
C LYS A 476 -2.42 -6.71 23.92
N ASP A 477 -3.61 -6.99 23.39
CA ASP A 477 -4.28 -8.26 23.58
C ASP A 477 -3.55 -9.44 22.89
N GLN A 478 -2.81 -9.22 21.78
CA GLN A 478 -1.96 -10.26 21.17
C GLN A 478 -0.75 -10.54 22.05
N MET A 479 0.04 -9.51 22.38
CA MET A 479 1.25 -9.63 23.21
C MET A 479 0.94 -10.25 24.59
N LYS A 480 -0.23 -9.93 25.17
CA LYS A 480 -0.72 -10.56 26.41
C LYS A 480 -0.93 -12.07 26.25
N ARG A 481 -1.53 -12.52 25.14
CA ARG A 481 -1.72 -13.96 24.84
C ARG A 481 -0.39 -14.66 24.62
N GLU A 482 0.49 -14.04 23.85
CA GLU A 482 1.84 -14.55 23.53
C GLU A 482 2.77 -14.60 24.75
N ASN A 483 2.55 -13.75 25.77
CA ASN A 483 3.23 -13.83 27.07
C ASN A 483 2.46 -14.67 28.12
N GLY A 484 1.62 -15.61 27.69
CA GLY A 484 0.95 -16.58 28.56
C GLY A 484 -0.12 -15.98 29.47
N GLY A 485 -0.80 -14.91 29.01
CA GLY A 485 -1.84 -14.21 29.75
C GLY A 485 -1.33 -13.09 30.67
N LYS A 486 -0.01 -12.89 30.79
CA LYS A 486 0.59 -11.83 31.59
C LYS A 486 0.33 -10.44 31.00
N GLU A 487 0.10 -9.44 31.85
CA GLU A 487 0.00 -8.04 31.40
C GLU A 487 1.27 -7.59 30.68
N VAL A 488 1.08 -6.88 29.58
CA VAL A 488 2.16 -6.33 28.75
C VAL A 488 2.72 -5.09 29.43
N THR A 489 4.04 -5.00 29.53
CA THR A 489 4.69 -3.81 30.10
C THR A 489 4.43 -2.61 29.19
N GLU A 490 3.78 -1.60 29.74
CA GLU A 490 3.34 -0.39 29.04
C GLU A 490 3.98 0.84 29.70
N LYS A 491 4.40 1.81 28.90
CA LYS A 491 5.01 3.06 29.39
C LYS A 491 4.44 4.27 28.65
N LEU A 492 4.36 5.40 29.36
CA LEU A 492 4.30 6.72 28.75
C LEU A 492 5.73 7.19 28.51
N LEU A 493 6.06 7.55 27.27
CA LEU A 493 7.42 7.93 26.85
C LEU A 493 7.36 9.14 25.92
N PHE A 494 8.40 9.97 25.94
CA PHE A 494 8.50 11.18 25.12
C PHE A 494 9.04 10.88 23.72
N HIS A 495 8.60 11.68 22.74
CA HIS A 495 9.16 11.68 21.39
C HIS A 495 9.18 13.11 20.83
N GLY A 496 10.38 13.67 20.67
CA GLY A 496 10.61 14.93 19.97
C GLY A 496 10.61 14.71 18.45
N THR A 497 9.99 15.63 17.70
CA THR A 497 9.89 15.53 16.25
C THR A 497 9.67 16.89 15.60
N LYS A 498 9.67 16.93 14.28
CA LYS A 498 9.39 18.13 13.47
C LYS A 498 7.91 18.46 13.49
N ILE A 499 7.56 19.74 13.44
CA ILE A 499 6.16 20.19 13.45
C ILE A 499 5.41 19.66 12.22
N SER A 500 6.09 19.58 11.08
CA SER A 500 5.58 19.00 9.83
C SER A 500 5.22 17.51 9.92
N SER A 501 5.80 16.77 10.87
CA SER A 501 5.51 15.34 11.09
C SER A 501 4.31 15.10 12.01
N MET A 502 3.88 16.11 12.79
CA MET A 502 2.89 15.90 13.87
C MET A 502 1.49 15.53 13.35
N GLU A 503 1.02 16.14 12.27
CA GLU A 503 -0.27 15.81 11.67
C GLU A 503 -0.27 14.36 11.12
N THR A 504 0.80 13.99 10.43
CA THR A 504 1.03 12.62 9.90
C THR A 504 1.03 11.58 11.02
N ILE A 505 1.74 11.83 12.13
CA ILE A 505 1.80 10.92 13.28
C ILE A 505 0.41 10.76 13.93
N CYS A 506 -0.34 11.86 14.11
CA CYS A 506 -1.69 11.81 14.66
C CYS A 506 -2.70 11.06 13.78
N LEU A 507 -2.55 11.10 12.45
CA LEU A 507 -3.41 10.41 11.48
C LEU A 507 -3.03 8.94 11.26
N HIS A 508 -1.73 8.65 11.13
CA HIS A 508 -1.22 7.40 10.56
C HIS A 508 -0.29 6.62 11.50
N ASN A 509 -0.08 7.12 12.73
CA ASN A 509 0.87 6.64 13.73
C ASN A 509 2.34 6.93 13.38
N PHE A 510 3.25 6.64 14.31
CA PHE A 510 4.70 6.74 14.07
C PHE A 510 5.16 5.70 13.04
N ASP A 511 5.96 6.13 12.07
CA ASP A 511 6.62 5.24 11.11
C ASP A 511 8.08 5.68 10.95
N TRP A 512 9.02 4.91 11.49
CA TRP A 512 10.44 5.24 11.50
C TRP A 512 11.05 5.38 10.10
N ARG A 513 10.41 4.83 9.06
CA ARG A 513 10.80 4.98 7.65
C ARG A 513 10.50 6.38 7.12
N ILE A 514 9.61 7.11 7.78
CA ILE A 514 9.14 8.46 7.42
C ILE A 514 9.66 9.50 8.43
N CYS A 515 9.71 9.16 9.72
CA CYS A 515 10.12 10.07 10.80
C CYS A 515 11.63 10.37 10.86
N GLY A 516 12.46 9.68 10.08
CA GLY A 516 13.90 9.91 9.97
C GLY A 516 14.74 9.12 10.98
N SER A 517 15.83 8.53 10.49
CA SER A 517 16.73 7.63 11.21
C SER A 517 17.80 8.37 12.04
N ASN A 518 17.38 9.24 12.97
CA ASN A 518 18.29 10.05 13.79
C ASN A 518 19.04 9.20 14.83
N GLY A 519 20.20 8.64 14.45
CA GLY A 519 21.07 7.89 15.36
C GLY A 519 20.54 6.51 15.72
N THR A 520 20.44 5.59 14.75
CA THR A 520 19.88 4.24 14.94
C THR A 520 20.82 3.30 15.72
N ASN A 521 21.31 3.70 16.89
CA ASN A 521 22.33 2.96 17.65
C ASN A 521 21.80 1.65 18.27
N TYR A 522 20.49 1.58 18.53
CA TYR A 522 19.83 0.46 19.22
C TYR A 522 18.84 -0.30 18.31
N GLY A 523 18.79 0.05 17.03
CA GLY A 523 17.97 -0.58 15.99
C GLY A 523 17.32 0.42 15.03
N LYS A 524 16.77 -0.07 13.93
CA LYS A 524 15.97 0.66 12.95
C LYS A 524 14.48 0.53 13.31
N GLY A 525 14.06 1.34 14.26
CA GLY A 525 12.69 1.41 14.77
C GLY A 525 12.34 2.84 15.21
N SER A 526 11.15 3.03 15.76
CA SER A 526 10.71 4.30 16.35
C SER A 526 11.31 4.47 17.75
N TYR A 527 12.01 5.59 17.99
CA TYR A 527 12.71 5.88 19.25
C TYR A 527 11.80 6.66 20.21
N PHE A 528 11.83 6.27 21.49
CA PHE A 528 11.09 6.92 22.58
C PHE A 528 11.98 7.07 23.81
N ALA A 529 11.93 8.21 24.47
CA ALA A 529 12.73 8.51 25.65
C ALA A 529 11.91 8.43 26.94
N ARG A 530 12.51 7.92 28.02
CA ARG A 530 11.99 8.11 29.39
C ARG A 530 11.97 9.59 29.77
N ASP A 531 13.00 10.32 29.35
CA ASP A 531 13.28 11.67 29.80
C ASP A 531 12.93 12.71 28.71
N ALA A 532 12.13 13.71 29.08
CA ALA A 532 11.70 14.77 28.17
C ALA A 532 12.87 15.60 27.62
N SER A 533 13.93 15.82 28.42
CA SER A 533 15.13 16.54 27.98
C SER A 533 15.88 15.84 26.84
N TYR A 534 15.89 14.50 26.81
CA TYR A 534 16.45 13.76 25.69
C TYR A 534 15.61 13.98 24.41
N SER A 535 14.28 13.96 24.53
CA SER A 535 13.38 14.27 23.41
C SER A 535 13.47 15.72 22.94
N HIS A 536 13.78 16.67 23.81
CA HIS A 536 13.91 18.08 23.44
C HIS A 536 14.94 18.32 22.33
N ALA A 537 16.06 17.57 22.34
CA ALA A 537 17.10 17.65 21.30
C ALA A 537 16.64 17.24 19.88
N TYR A 538 15.47 16.60 19.76
CA TYR A 538 14.86 16.19 18.49
C TYR A 538 13.62 17.03 18.12
N CYS A 539 13.24 17.99 18.96
CA CYS A 539 12.21 18.98 18.63
C CYS A 539 12.77 20.02 17.64
N GLU A 540 12.03 20.33 16.59
CA GLU A 540 12.38 21.44 15.70
C GLU A 540 11.99 22.78 16.37
N PRO A 541 12.93 23.71 16.62
CA PRO A 541 12.65 24.91 17.39
C PRO A 541 11.81 25.90 16.59
N ALA A 542 10.51 26.00 16.90
CA ALA A 542 9.68 27.07 16.40
C ALA A 542 9.88 28.36 17.21
N VAL A 543 9.76 29.50 16.51
CA VAL A 543 10.21 30.85 16.90
C VAL A 543 9.80 31.32 18.31
N LYS A 544 8.80 30.72 18.95
CA LYS A 544 8.37 31.02 20.34
C LYS A 544 7.95 29.81 21.18
N THR A 545 7.90 28.60 20.63
CA THR A 545 7.25 27.43 21.26
C THR A 545 7.80 26.12 20.71
N ASN A 546 8.15 25.19 21.59
CA ASN A 546 8.54 23.83 21.25
C ASN A 546 7.36 22.85 21.45
N MET A 547 7.41 21.71 20.77
CA MET A 547 6.34 20.72 20.77
C MET A 547 6.93 19.30 20.82
N MET A 548 6.37 18.42 21.65
CA MET A 548 6.74 16.98 21.67
C MET A 548 5.53 16.09 21.95
N PHE A 549 5.60 14.83 21.52
CA PHE A 549 4.63 13.81 21.89
C PHE A 549 4.95 13.20 23.27
N VAL A 550 3.91 12.78 23.97
CA VAL A 550 3.97 11.67 24.93
C VAL A 550 3.16 10.52 24.32
N ALA A 551 3.85 9.44 23.96
CA ALA A 551 3.25 8.25 23.41
C ALA A 551 3.03 7.21 24.51
N ARG A 552 1.94 6.43 24.40
CA ARG A 552 1.71 5.20 25.15
C ARG A 552 2.31 4.05 24.34
N VAL A 553 3.21 3.28 24.95
CA VAL A 553 4.08 2.33 24.25
C VAL A 553 4.07 0.97 24.95
N LEU A 554 3.76 -0.08 24.19
CA LEU A 554 3.86 -1.49 24.60
C LEU A 554 5.30 -1.95 24.47
N VAL A 555 6.13 -1.60 25.45
CA VAL A 555 7.56 -1.97 25.48
C VAL A 555 7.78 -3.45 25.79
N GLY A 556 6.81 -4.10 26.44
CA GLY A 556 6.80 -5.53 26.73
C GLY A 556 8.06 -6.02 27.47
N ASP A 557 8.54 -7.20 27.10
CA ASP A 557 9.86 -7.69 27.46
C ASP A 557 10.92 -7.08 26.53
N TYR A 558 11.96 -6.44 27.09
CA TYR A 558 12.98 -5.73 26.32
C TYR A 558 14.40 -6.24 26.58
N VAL A 559 15.31 -5.88 25.66
CA VAL A 559 16.71 -6.34 25.57
C VAL A 559 17.60 -5.21 25.06
N LYS A 560 18.91 -5.28 25.32
CA LYS A 560 19.85 -4.28 24.79
C LYS A 560 19.86 -4.28 23.26
N GLY A 561 19.64 -3.12 22.67
CA GLY A 561 19.55 -2.93 21.23
C GLY A 561 20.90 -2.89 20.52
N ASN A 562 20.85 -3.02 19.19
CA ASN A 562 22.00 -2.95 18.30
C ASN A 562 21.62 -2.29 16.97
N ALA A 563 22.51 -1.47 16.41
CA ALA A 563 22.26 -0.70 15.19
C ALA A 563 21.90 -1.52 13.93
N ALA A 564 22.28 -2.81 13.89
CA ALA A 564 21.94 -3.71 12.80
C ALA A 564 20.49 -4.24 12.88
N TYR A 565 19.82 -4.14 14.03
CA TYR A 565 18.49 -4.73 14.23
C TYR A 565 17.41 -3.99 13.41
N VAL A 566 16.62 -4.76 12.66
CA VAL A 566 15.41 -4.30 11.92
C VAL A 566 14.10 -4.79 12.58
N ARG A 567 14.23 -5.59 13.63
CA ARG A 567 13.21 -6.11 14.54
C ARG A 567 13.94 -6.52 15.84
N PRO A 568 13.25 -6.73 16.98
CA PRO A 568 13.92 -7.20 18.20
C PRO A 568 14.60 -8.57 17.98
N PRO A 569 15.69 -8.87 18.71
CA PRO A 569 16.36 -10.16 18.60
C PRO A 569 15.55 -11.28 19.27
N ILE A 570 16.03 -12.50 19.09
CA ILE A 570 15.49 -13.73 19.68
C ILE A 570 15.66 -13.69 21.21
N LYS A 571 14.63 -14.11 21.95
CA LYS A 571 14.59 -14.18 23.43
C LYS A 571 14.86 -15.59 23.97
N SER A 572 14.48 -16.63 23.24
CA SER A 572 14.55 -18.03 23.67
C SER A 572 15.41 -18.87 22.72
N ALA A 573 16.11 -19.88 23.26
CA ALA A 573 17.00 -20.75 22.49
C ALA A 573 16.29 -21.59 21.39
N ASP A 574 14.96 -21.64 21.41
CA ASP A 574 14.11 -22.21 20.35
C ASP A 574 14.08 -21.36 19.05
N GLY A 575 14.54 -20.11 19.08
CA GLY A 575 14.55 -19.22 17.91
C GLY A 575 13.22 -18.53 17.57
N LEU A 576 12.15 -18.79 18.34
CA LEU A 576 10.77 -18.50 17.93
C LEU A 576 10.11 -17.35 18.70
N ARG A 577 10.50 -17.12 19.95
CA ARG A 577 10.06 -15.93 20.70
C ARG A 577 11.09 -14.83 20.55
N PHE A 578 10.62 -13.64 20.20
CA PHE A 578 11.43 -12.42 20.13
C PHE A 578 11.22 -11.61 21.40
N TYR A 579 12.06 -10.61 21.63
CA TYR A 579 11.71 -9.52 22.54
C TYR A 579 10.66 -8.61 21.90
N ASP A 580 9.98 -7.81 22.71
CA ASP A 580 8.95 -6.86 22.25
C ASP A 580 9.56 -5.52 21.82
N SER A 581 10.66 -5.10 22.46
CA SER A 581 11.38 -3.86 22.12
C SER A 581 12.88 -3.94 22.47
N CYS A 582 13.64 -2.96 22.01
CA CYS A 582 15.07 -2.82 22.32
C CYS A 582 15.33 -1.57 23.18
N VAL A 583 16.36 -1.60 24.03
CA VAL A 583 16.74 -0.48 24.93
C VAL A 583 18.23 -0.15 24.88
N ASP A 584 18.61 1.01 25.40
CA ASP A 584 20.01 1.39 25.62
C ASP A 584 20.66 0.63 26.79
N ASN A 585 19.90 0.42 27.87
CA ASN A 585 20.34 -0.24 29.09
C ASN A 585 19.20 -1.09 29.69
N GLU A 586 19.45 -2.36 30.00
CA GLU A 586 18.41 -3.30 30.49
C GLU A 586 18.06 -3.11 31.97
N PHE A 587 18.96 -2.54 32.78
CA PHE A 587 18.75 -2.30 34.20
C PHE A 587 18.11 -0.94 34.48
N ASN A 588 18.41 0.08 33.67
CA ASN A 588 17.87 1.43 33.80
C ASN A 588 17.67 2.08 32.41
N PRO A 589 16.69 1.59 31.62
CA PRO A 589 16.46 2.08 30.26
C PRO A 589 16.05 3.56 30.26
N ALA A 590 16.76 4.36 29.47
CA ALA A 590 16.42 5.74 29.16
C ALA A 590 15.83 5.88 27.75
N ILE A 591 16.13 4.94 26.84
CA ILE A 591 15.70 4.93 25.45
C ILE A 591 15.05 3.56 25.14
N PHE A 592 13.89 3.59 24.48
CA PHE A 592 13.19 2.42 23.95
C PHE A 592 13.07 2.54 22.43
N VAL A 593 13.30 1.44 21.71
CA VAL A 593 13.19 1.32 20.26
C VAL A 593 12.17 0.24 19.91
N VAL A 594 11.13 0.65 19.20
CA VAL A 594 9.95 -0.16 18.89
C VAL A 594 9.80 -0.30 17.38
N PHE A 595 9.57 -1.52 16.90
CA PHE A 595 9.70 -1.85 15.48
C PHE A 595 8.34 -2.01 14.80
N GLU A 596 7.31 -2.49 15.50
CA GLU A 596 5.92 -2.50 15.03
C GLU A 596 5.20 -1.23 15.51
N LYS A 597 4.63 -0.48 14.56
CA LYS A 597 3.89 0.77 14.83
C LYS A 597 2.64 0.54 15.67
N TYR A 598 2.03 -0.65 15.62
CA TYR A 598 0.85 -0.98 16.43
C TYR A 598 1.17 -1.13 17.92
N GLN A 599 2.43 -1.25 18.33
CA GLN A 599 2.84 -1.16 19.74
C GLN A 599 2.75 0.26 20.33
N ILE A 600 2.35 1.27 19.54
CA ILE A 600 2.46 2.69 19.89
C ILE A 600 1.11 3.40 19.71
N TYR A 601 0.76 4.29 20.63
CA TYR A 601 -0.34 5.24 20.47
C TYR A 601 0.13 6.67 20.82
N PRO A 602 -0.01 7.67 19.92
CA PRO A 602 0.45 9.05 20.13
C PRO A 602 -0.51 9.82 21.07
N GLU A 603 -0.51 9.50 22.36
CA GLU A 603 -1.60 9.88 23.28
C GLU A 603 -1.72 11.39 23.57
N TYR A 604 -0.59 12.10 23.70
CA TYR A 604 -0.58 13.55 23.99
C TYR A 604 0.42 14.30 23.13
N ILE A 605 0.13 15.58 22.86
CA ILE A 605 1.13 16.59 22.48
C ILE A 605 1.26 17.59 23.64
N ILE A 606 2.51 17.90 24.03
CA ILE A 606 2.85 18.98 24.95
C ILE A 606 3.36 20.16 24.12
N ASP A 607 2.73 21.32 24.30
CA ASP A 607 3.21 22.60 23.79
C ASP A 607 3.91 23.34 24.95
N TYR A 608 5.17 23.71 24.79
CA TYR A 608 6.00 24.30 25.86
C TYR A 608 6.95 25.38 25.33
N LYS A 609 7.56 26.13 26.23
CA LYS A 609 8.64 27.10 25.96
C LYS A 609 9.62 27.10 27.15
N GLU A 610 10.73 27.83 27.06
CA GLU A 610 11.38 28.39 28.26
C GLU A 610 10.41 29.41 28.90
#